data_AF-A0A2W6MUE8-F1
#
_entry.id   AF-A0A2W6MUE8-F1
#
_cell.length_a   1.000
_cell.length_b   1.000
_cell.length_c   1.000
_cell.angle_alpha   90.00
_cell.angle_beta   90.00
_cell.angle_gamma   90.00
#
_symmetry.space_group_name_H-M   'P 1'
#
loop_
_entity.id
_entity.type
_entity.pdbx_description
1 polymer ?
#
loop_
_entity_poly.entity_id
_entity_poly.type
_entity_poly.pdbx_seq_one_letter_code
_entity_poly.pdbx_strand_id
1 'polypeptide(L)'
;MKQIAGILFFILFLSGCGSKYYYEPKEEDLKGSTSYTNSIPSSIIAISRDGATLKNGNFITKNGEVIDFTLPKNARYLNESESYYLATSNTKELILINKQTKDTIYLNFEANPISASMENNLIAMIFDDNSLQIFDFDTKKTLYKLSNPSAPTNNTLIASPYFLGDIIVMPTLDGKLVIIDKPSMRMIRNIVVNGEKHFNNVIFLDAIGNRMVAATPKRVISVSPSVINTFEVNLKDILFFEDRIFLFSSEGEVILTDVDLNEIKRLKFPFAHFSAPNHGRKINVLETQGYFLSIEDDLSGYEVFEIPSKIKEPAFSAGEKIFVDDSYLDLN
;
A
#
# COMPACT_ATOMS: atom_id res chain seq x y z
N MET A 1 -66.29 -5.03 37.85
CA MET A 1 -66.12 -4.10 36.70
C MET A 1 -65.09 -3.06 37.10
N LYS A 2 -63.91 -3.08 36.45
CA LYS A 2 -63.36 -1.99 35.59
C LYS A 2 -62.80 -0.81 36.43
N GLN A 3 -61.55 -0.38 36.37
CA GLN A 3 -60.41 -0.53 35.42
C GLN A 3 -59.12 -0.33 36.25
N ILE A 4 -58.29 -1.36 36.43
CA ILE A 4 -57.01 -1.62 35.75
C ILE A 4 -56.13 -0.37 35.57
N ALA A 5 -55.06 -0.37 36.35
CA ALA A 5 -53.94 0.54 36.36
C ALA A 5 -53.30 0.72 34.96
N GLY A 6 -53.21 1.97 34.51
CA GLY A 6 -52.42 2.36 33.35
C GLY A 6 -51.04 2.85 33.79
N ILE A 7 -50.13 1.92 34.08
CA ILE A 7 -48.70 2.17 33.97
C ILE A 7 -48.41 2.17 32.47
N LEU A 8 -48.37 3.34 31.83
CA LEU A 8 -47.72 3.50 30.54
C LEU A 8 -46.40 4.22 30.78
N PHE A 9 -45.47 3.43 31.32
CA PHE A 9 -44.08 3.79 31.50
C PHE A 9 -43.47 4.05 30.12
N PHE A 10 -42.85 5.22 30.02
CA PHE A 10 -41.99 5.74 28.98
C PHE A 10 -41.05 4.64 28.44
N ILE A 11 -41.41 3.98 27.33
CA ILE A 11 -40.60 2.97 26.68
C ILE A 11 -40.42 3.38 25.22
N LEU A 12 -39.15 3.59 24.86
CA LEU A 12 -38.55 3.61 23.51
C LEU A 12 -38.70 4.88 22.66
N PHE A 13 -37.96 5.93 23.04
CA PHE A 13 -37.29 6.82 22.08
C PHE A 13 -35.76 6.62 22.12
N LEU A 14 -35.31 5.37 22.18
CA LEU A 14 -33.94 4.99 21.84
C LEU A 14 -33.90 4.48 20.41
N SER A 15 -34.39 5.28 19.45
CA SER A 15 -33.93 5.19 18.07
C SER A 15 -32.56 5.87 17.97
N GLY A 16 -31.58 5.30 18.68
CA GLY A 16 -30.16 5.50 18.42
C GLY A 16 -29.79 4.78 17.14
N CYS A 17 -30.39 5.18 16.01
CA CYS A 17 -29.93 4.79 14.70
C CYS A 17 -28.74 5.71 14.41
N GLY A 18 -27.54 5.28 14.82
CA GLY A 18 -26.32 5.95 14.40
C GLY A 18 -26.24 5.87 12.87
N SER A 19 -26.68 6.92 12.19
CA SER A 19 -26.49 7.07 10.75
C SER A 19 -25.00 6.95 10.48
N LYS A 20 -24.59 5.97 9.66
CA LYS A 20 -23.23 5.95 9.15
C LYS A 20 -23.04 7.20 8.31
N TYR A 21 -22.10 8.04 8.71
CA TYR A 21 -21.69 9.21 7.92
C TYR A 21 -20.79 8.73 6.79
N TYR A 22 -21.10 9.22 5.59
CA TYR A 22 -20.34 8.96 4.37
C TYR A 22 -19.96 10.30 3.77
N TYR A 23 -18.91 10.30 2.96
CA TYR A 23 -18.58 11.48 2.17
C TYR A 23 -19.69 11.77 1.16
N GLU A 24 -20.13 13.02 1.15
CA GLU A 24 -21.05 13.58 0.17
C GLU A 24 -20.41 14.89 -0.35
N PRO A 25 -20.09 14.98 -1.64
CA PRO A 25 -19.51 16.19 -2.20
C PRO A 25 -20.54 17.32 -2.21
N LYS A 26 -20.06 18.56 -2.16
CA LYS A 26 -20.92 19.72 -2.40
C LYS A 26 -21.30 19.78 -3.88
N GLU A 27 -22.49 20.29 -4.18
CA GLU A 27 -22.98 20.43 -5.57
C GLU A 27 -22.02 21.25 -6.45
N GLU A 28 -21.35 22.26 -5.90
CA GLU A 28 -20.39 23.12 -6.63
C GLU A 28 -19.11 22.39 -7.08
N ASP A 29 -18.72 21.35 -6.32
CA ASP A 29 -17.51 20.56 -6.55
C ASP A 29 -17.75 19.42 -7.54
N LEU A 30 -19.02 19.01 -7.72
CA LEU A 30 -19.42 17.94 -8.62
C LEU A 30 -19.37 18.40 -10.08
N LYS A 31 -18.46 17.82 -10.86
CA LYS A 31 -18.26 18.17 -12.30
C LYS A 31 -18.99 17.23 -13.26
N GLY A 32 -19.61 16.17 -12.75
CA GLY A 32 -20.35 15.18 -13.53
C GLY A 32 -19.94 13.77 -13.17
N SER A 33 -19.98 12.86 -14.15
CA SER A 33 -19.57 11.47 -13.99
C SER A 33 -18.40 11.12 -14.90
N THR A 34 -17.61 10.13 -14.48
CA THR A 34 -16.55 9.51 -15.27
C THR A 34 -16.81 8.01 -15.39
N SER A 35 -16.26 7.38 -16.43
CA SER A 35 -16.39 5.94 -16.67
C SER A 35 -15.02 5.28 -16.68
N TYR A 36 -14.98 3.98 -16.34
CA TYR A 36 -13.78 3.20 -16.60
C TYR A 36 -13.53 3.13 -18.11
N THR A 37 -12.30 3.40 -18.51
CA THR A 37 -11.94 3.64 -19.92
C THR A 37 -11.58 2.37 -20.66
N ASN A 38 -11.16 1.34 -19.91
CA ASN A 38 -10.56 0.12 -20.46
C ASN A 38 -10.80 -1.06 -19.52
N SER A 39 -10.75 -2.28 -20.06
CA SER A 39 -10.88 -3.52 -19.32
C SER A 39 -9.54 -4.24 -19.13
N ILE A 40 -9.47 -5.09 -18.11
CA ILE A 40 -8.39 -6.05 -17.86
C ILE A 40 -8.96 -7.48 -17.88
N PRO A 41 -8.11 -8.53 -18.01
CA PRO A 41 -8.59 -9.90 -18.23
C PRO A 41 -9.42 -10.51 -17.09
N SER A 42 -9.29 -10.00 -15.87
CA SER A 42 -10.01 -10.49 -14.70
C SER A 42 -9.92 -9.51 -13.54
N SER A 43 -10.77 -9.70 -12.53
CA SER A 43 -10.81 -8.83 -11.35
C SER A 43 -9.63 -9.00 -10.41
N ILE A 44 -9.28 -7.93 -9.69
CA ILE A 44 -8.23 -7.95 -8.65
C ILE A 44 -8.68 -8.78 -7.44
N ILE A 45 -7.79 -9.66 -6.95
CA ILE A 45 -8.03 -10.48 -5.74
C ILE A 45 -7.03 -10.21 -4.61
N ALA A 46 -5.90 -9.61 -4.91
CA ALA A 46 -4.87 -9.25 -3.93
C ALA A 46 -4.04 -8.08 -4.44
N ILE A 47 -3.59 -7.23 -3.52
CA ILE A 47 -2.70 -6.10 -3.80
C ILE A 47 -1.49 -6.16 -2.85
N SER A 48 -0.34 -5.76 -3.37
CA SER A 48 0.85 -5.37 -2.62
C SER A 48 1.15 -3.88 -2.91
N ARG A 49 2.24 -3.35 -2.35
CA ARG A 49 2.68 -2.00 -2.71
C ARG A 49 3.17 -1.89 -4.16
N ASP A 50 3.67 -3.00 -4.71
CA ASP A 50 4.37 -3.03 -5.99
C ASP A 50 3.58 -3.76 -7.09
N GLY A 51 2.35 -4.19 -6.82
CA GLY A 51 1.50 -4.82 -7.83
C GLY A 51 0.16 -5.35 -7.34
N ALA A 52 -0.58 -5.97 -8.26
CA ALA A 52 -1.85 -6.63 -7.99
C ALA A 52 -1.92 -8.00 -8.66
N THR A 53 -2.59 -8.97 -8.01
CA THR A 53 -2.87 -10.29 -8.57
C THR A 53 -4.33 -10.35 -9.02
N LEU A 54 -4.57 -10.87 -10.22
CA LEU A 54 -5.89 -11.04 -10.80
C LEU A 54 -6.44 -12.45 -10.53
N LYS A 55 -7.76 -12.58 -10.56
CA LYS A 55 -8.47 -13.84 -10.26
C LYS A 55 -8.11 -14.98 -11.21
N ASN A 56 -7.75 -14.67 -12.45
CA ASN A 56 -7.29 -15.64 -13.45
C ASN A 56 -5.80 -16.01 -13.31
N GLY A 57 -5.08 -15.44 -12.34
CA GLY A 57 -3.65 -15.68 -12.10
C GLY A 57 -2.72 -14.73 -12.85
N ASN A 58 -3.22 -13.88 -13.73
CA ASN A 58 -2.41 -12.78 -14.30
C ASN A 58 -2.15 -11.72 -13.21
N PHE A 59 -1.27 -10.76 -13.48
CA PHE A 59 -0.92 -9.73 -12.50
C PHE A 59 -0.61 -8.39 -13.15
N ILE A 60 -0.63 -7.34 -12.33
CA ILE A 60 -0.37 -5.95 -12.70
C ILE A 60 0.89 -5.50 -11.96
N THR A 61 1.85 -4.91 -12.68
CA THR A 61 3.09 -4.35 -12.10
C THR A 61 2.88 -2.94 -11.58
N LYS A 62 3.81 -2.43 -10.77
CA LYS A 62 3.84 -1.03 -10.28
C LYS A 62 3.83 0.01 -11.41
N ASN A 63 4.31 -0.36 -12.60
CA ASN A 63 4.32 0.49 -13.79
C ASN A 63 2.98 0.52 -14.55
N GLY A 64 1.98 -0.24 -14.09
CA GLY A 64 0.64 -0.28 -14.70
C GLY A 64 0.55 -1.22 -15.91
N GLU A 65 1.50 -2.15 -16.04
CA GLU A 65 1.50 -3.18 -17.08
C GLU A 65 0.70 -4.39 -16.62
N VAL A 66 -0.21 -4.87 -17.47
CA VAL A 66 -0.94 -6.13 -17.24
C VAL A 66 -0.14 -7.26 -17.89
N ILE A 67 0.44 -8.13 -17.08
CA ILE A 67 1.30 -9.21 -17.57
C ILE A 67 0.44 -10.42 -17.93
N ASP A 68 0.51 -10.82 -19.19
CA ASP A 68 -0.10 -12.05 -19.68
C ASP A 68 0.76 -13.27 -19.34
N PHE A 69 0.76 -13.61 -18.05
CA PHE A 69 1.37 -14.83 -17.51
C PHE A 69 0.52 -15.31 -16.35
N THR A 70 0.00 -16.53 -16.46
CA THR A 70 -0.81 -17.13 -15.40
C THR A 70 0.09 -17.71 -14.30
N LEU A 71 0.06 -17.08 -13.13
CA LEU A 71 0.72 -17.61 -11.94
C LEU A 71 0.16 -18.98 -11.53
N PRO A 72 0.95 -19.84 -10.87
CA PRO A 72 0.46 -21.08 -10.30
C PRO A 72 -0.74 -20.86 -9.38
N LYS A 73 -1.57 -21.90 -9.23
CA LYS A 73 -2.79 -21.80 -8.41
C LYS A 73 -2.45 -21.34 -6.99
N ASN A 74 -3.21 -20.37 -6.48
CA ASN A 74 -3.04 -19.73 -5.17
C ASN A 74 -1.74 -18.92 -5.00
N ALA A 75 -0.96 -18.72 -6.06
CA ALA A 75 0.17 -17.82 -6.00
C ALA A 75 -0.28 -16.35 -6.10
N ARG A 76 0.55 -15.46 -5.57
CA ARG A 76 0.34 -14.01 -5.55
C ARG A 76 1.60 -13.31 -6.01
N TYR A 77 1.44 -12.31 -6.85
CA TYR A 77 2.50 -11.42 -7.26
C TYR A 77 2.98 -10.59 -6.06
N LEU A 78 4.30 -10.39 -5.95
CA LEU A 78 4.93 -9.62 -4.89
C LEU A 78 5.56 -8.33 -5.42
N ASN A 79 6.49 -8.46 -6.37
CA ASN A 79 7.32 -7.38 -6.90
C ASN A 79 8.05 -7.82 -8.19
N GLU A 80 8.94 -6.99 -8.73
CA GLU A 80 9.82 -7.31 -9.85
C GLU A 80 11.24 -6.78 -9.67
N SER A 81 12.19 -7.39 -10.38
CA SER A 81 13.55 -6.87 -10.61
C SER A 81 13.74 -6.59 -12.10
N GLU A 82 14.95 -6.22 -12.52
CA GLU A 82 15.24 -6.05 -13.96
C GLU A 82 14.95 -7.32 -14.77
N SER A 83 15.23 -8.50 -14.20
CA SER A 83 15.18 -9.78 -14.94
C SER A 83 14.04 -10.71 -14.55
N TYR A 84 13.43 -10.51 -13.37
CA TYR A 84 12.45 -11.46 -12.84
C TYR A 84 11.18 -10.76 -12.32
N TYR A 85 10.03 -11.40 -12.52
CA TYR A 85 8.87 -11.20 -11.66
C TYR A 85 9.00 -12.09 -10.43
N LEU A 86 8.64 -11.55 -9.27
CA LEU A 86 8.66 -12.25 -7.98
C LEU A 86 7.23 -12.51 -7.53
N ALA A 87 6.94 -13.76 -7.17
CA ALA A 87 5.66 -14.18 -6.65
C ALA A 87 5.86 -15.16 -5.48
N THR A 88 4.80 -15.43 -4.73
CA THR A 88 4.78 -16.46 -3.68
C THR A 88 3.59 -17.36 -3.88
N SER A 89 3.78 -18.67 -3.71
CA SER A 89 2.72 -19.60 -3.35
C SER A 89 2.70 -19.68 -1.83
N ASN A 90 1.51 -19.69 -1.21
CA ASN A 90 1.32 -19.81 0.25
C ASN A 90 1.78 -21.19 0.82
N THR A 91 2.79 -21.78 0.20
CA THR A 91 3.44 -23.06 0.43
C THR A 91 4.92 -22.88 0.79
N LYS A 92 5.30 -21.68 1.28
CA LYS A 92 6.68 -21.35 1.69
C LYS A 92 7.68 -21.28 0.54
N GLU A 93 7.22 -20.82 -0.61
CA GLU A 93 8.03 -20.71 -1.80
C GLU A 93 8.08 -19.26 -2.30
N LEU A 94 9.27 -18.86 -2.76
CA LEU A 94 9.43 -17.72 -3.66
C LEU A 94 9.51 -18.26 -5.08
N ILE A 95 8.71 -17.68 -5.96
CA ILE A 95 8.62 -18.00 -7.37
C ILE A 95 9.29 -16.87 -8.14
N LEU A 96 10.33 -17.19 -8.91
CA LEU A 96 10.99 -16.26 -9.82
C LEU A 96 10.62 -16.62 -11.26
N ILE A 97 10.05 -15.68 -11.99
CA ILE A 97 9.64 -15.87 -13.39
C ILE A 97 10.52 -14.97 -14.25
N ASN A 98 11.35 -15.55 -15.11
CA ASN A 98 12.21 -14.76 -16.01
C ASN A 98 11.34 -13.94 -16.97
N LYS A 99 11.57 -12.63 -17.04
CA LYS A 99 10.73 -11.72 -17.85
C LYS A 99 10.78 -12.05 -19.34
N GLN A 100 11.92 -12.53 -19.84
CA GLN A 100 12.17 -12.82 -21.26
C GLN A 100 11.76 -14.25 -21.63
N THR A 101 12.29 -15.26 -20.95
CA THR A 101 12.08 -16.67 -21.32
C THR A 101 10.80 -17.25 -20.74
N LYS A 102 10.22 -16.60 -19.72
CA LYS A 102 9.12 -17.11 -18.89
C LYS A 102 9.46 -18.39 -18.09
N ASP A 103 10.73 -18.77 -18.05
CA ASP A 103 11.19 -19.86 -17.19
C ASP A 103 10.90 -19.53 -15.73
N THR A 104 10.42 -20.53 -14.99
CA THR A 104 10.00 -20.38 -13.61
C THR A 104 10.91 -21.18 -12.69
N ILE A 105 11.41 -20.53 -11.63
CA ILE A 105 12.28 -21.11 -10.62
C ILE A 105 11.56 -21.03 -9.27
N TYR A 106 11.55 -22.13 -8.54
CA TYR A 106 10.94 -22.23 -7.22
C TYR A 106 12.02 -22.36 -6.16
N LEU A 107 12.01 -21.47 -5.17
CA LEU A 107 12.92 -21.47 -4.03
C LEU A 107 12.11 -21.74 -2.75
N ASN A 108 12.47 -22.79 -2.03
CA ASN A 108 11.77 -23.22 -0.81
C ASN A 108 12.40 -22.59 0.44
N PHE A 109 11.56 -22.21 1.40
CA PHE A 109 11.95 -21.60 2.67
C PHE A 109 11.19 -22.19 3.87
N GLU A 110 11.61 -21.82 5.07
CA GLU A 110 11.02 -22.29 6.33
C GLU A 110 9.67 -21.61 6.67
N ALA A 111 9.46 -20.41 6.15
CA ALA A 111 8.29 -19.56 6.34
C ALA A 111 7.82 -18.99 4.98
N ASN A 112 6.64 -18.37 4.93
CA ASN A 112 6.11 -17.88 3.66
C ASN A 112 6.66 -16.48 3.32
N PRO A 113 7.37 -16.29 2.19
CA PRO A 113 7.73 -14.95 1.74
C PRO A 113 6.47 -14.16 1.41
N ILE A 114 6.26 -13.02 2.04
CA ILE A 114 5.08 -12.15 1.78
C ILE A 114 5.46 -10.82 1.15
N SER A 115 6.75 -10.52 1.11
CA SER A 115 7.31 -9.40 0.37
C SER A 115 8.77 -9.69 0.04
N ALA A 116 9.20 -9.28 -1.14
CA ALA A 116 10.55 -9.55 -1.62
C ALA A 116 11.00 -8.50 -2.63
N SER A 117 12.30 -8.26 -2.67
CA SER A 117 12.96 -7.48 -3.72
C SER A 117 14.28 -8.14 -4.11
N MET A 118 14.71 -7.93 -5.34
CA MET A 118 15.91 -8.55 -5.88
C MET A 118 16.74 -7.52 -6.63
N GLU A 119 18.03 -7.45 -6.28
CA GLU A 119 19.05 -6.67 -6.98
C GLU A 119 20.21 -7.61 -7.31
N ASN A 120 20.53 -7.74 -8.60
CA ASN A 120 21.51 -8.71 -9.09
C ASN A 120 21.18 -10.13 -8.59
N ASN A 121 22.10 -10.76 -7.84
CA ASN A 121 21.94 -12.09 -7.27
C ASN A 121 21.38 -12.06 -5.83
N LEU A 122 21.16 -10.89 -5.22
CA LEU A 122 20.67 -10.79 -3.85
C LEU A 122 19.15 -10.68 -3.84
N ILE A 123 18.51 -11.51 -3.02
CA ILE A 123 17.07 -11.48 -2.77
C ILE A 123 16.86 -11.15 -1.30
N ALA A 124 16.26 -9.99 -1.04
CA ALA A 124 15.83 -9.56 0.27
C ALA A 124 14.36 -9.94 0.48
N MET A 125 14.03 -10.62 1.58
CA MET A 125 12.69 -11.14 1.85
C MET A 125 12.20 -10.84 3.26
N ILE A 126 10.88 -10.61 3.35
CA ILE A 126 10.10 -10.51 4.57
C ILE A 126 9.13 -11.70 4.59
N PHE A 127 9.08 -12.41 5.70
CA PHE A 127 8.25 -13.60 5.88
C PHE A 127 7.02 -13.32 6.75
N ASP A 128 6.00 -14.18 6.63
CA ASP A 128 4.75 -14.12 7.41
C ASP A 128 4.92 -14.24 8.92
N ASP A 129 6.02 -14.84 9.37
CA ASP A 129 6.41 -14.90 10.78
C ASP A 129 7.20 -13.67 11.26
N ASN A 130 7.28 -12.61 10.44
CA ASN A 130 8.09 -11.40 10.65
C ASN A 130 9.61 -11.65 10.69
N SER A 131 10.09 -12.83 10.28
CA SER A 131 11.51 -13.01 10.01
C SER A 131 11.93 -12.32 8.71
N LEU A 132 13.21 -11.95 8.64
CA LEU A 132 13.85 -11.32 7.49
C LEU A 132 14.99 -12.20 7.01
N GLN A 133 15.19 -12.32 5.69
CA GLN A 133 16.35 -12.99 5.13
C GLN A 133 16.93 -12.24 3.93
N ILE A 134 18.26 -12.29 3.78
CA ILE A 134 18.95 -11.99 2.53
C ILE A 134 19.50 -13.31 2.00
N PHE A 135 19.13 -13.64 0.77
CA PHE A 135 19.49 -14.88 0.09
C PHE A 135 20.29 -14.58 -1.17
N ASP A 136 21.36 -15.32 -1.38
CA ASP A 136 22.18 -15.28 -2.58
C ASP A 136 21.66 -16.31 -3.59
N PHE A 137 21.13 -15.81 -4.71
CA PHE A 137 20.49 -16.60 -5.74
C PHE A 137 21.45 -17.52 -6.49
N ASP A 138 22.71 -17.15 -6.66
CA ASP A 138 23.67 -17.93 -7.45
C ASP A 138 24.22 -19.09 -6.63
N THR A 139 24.60 -18.81 -5.38
CA THR A 139 25.17 -19.80 -4.46
C THR A 139 24.12 -20.58 -3.69
N LYS A 140 22.86 -20.15 -3.75
CA LYS A 140 21.71 -20.72 -3.02
C LYS A 140 21.90 -20.71 -1.49
N LYS A 141 22.50 -19.63 -0.96
CA LYS A 141 22.81 -19.50 0.47
C LYS A 141 22.07 -18.34 1.11
N THR A 142 21.58 -18.55 2.33
CA THR A 142 21.15 -17.44 3.19
C THR A 142 22.39 -16.72 3.73
N LEU A 143 22.54 -15.44 3.39
CA LEU A 143 23.65 -14.60 3.83
C LEU A 143 23.36 -13.90 5.16
N TYR A 144 22.08 -13.56 5.39
CA TYR A 144 21.62 -12.92 6.61
C TYR A 144 20.24 -13.45 6.99
N LYS A 145 19.98 -13.61 8.29
CA LYS A 145 18.67 -13.96 8.84
C LYS A 145 18.46 -13.26 10.17
N LEU A 146 17.26 -12.69 10.35
CA LEU A 146 16.83 -12.07 11.60
C LEU A 146 15.41 -12.51 11.92
N SER A 147 15.18 -13.01 13.12
CA SER A 147 13.83 -13.29 13.63
C SER A 147 13.36 -12.10 14.48
N ASN A 148 12.17 -11.58 14.18
CA ASN A 148 11.52 -10.52 14.96
C ASN A 148 10.32 -11.08 15.74
N PRO A 149 9.78 -10.34 16.72
CA PRO A 149 8.51 -10.69 17.34
C PRO A 149 7.39 -10.85 16.31
N SER A 150 6.51 -11.82 16.53
CA SER A 150 5.37 -12.06 15.64
C SER A 150 4.45 -10.84 15.56
N ALA A 151 3.96 -10.55 14.35
CA ALA A 151 3.01 -9.48 14.06
C ALA A 151 1.80 -10.08 13.31
N PRO A 152 0.76 -10.57 14.02
CA PRO A 152 -0.33 -11.34 13.41
C PRO A 152 -1.37 -10.50 12.66
N THR A 153 -1.39 -9.18 12.89
CA THR A 153 -2.36 -8.26 12.29
C THR A 153 -1.62 -7.21 11.47
N ASN A 154 -1.69 -7.32 10.14
CA ASN A 154 -0.97 -6.47 9.20
C ASN A 154 -1.93 -5.83 8.21
N ASN A 155 -1.62 -4.60 7.81
CA ASN A 155 -2.16 -3.99 6.60
C ASN A 155 -1.59 -4.71 5.37
N THR A 156 -2.39 -4.90 4.34
CA THR A 156 -2.02 -5.62 3.10
C THR A 156 -0.96 -4.89 2.27
N LEU A 157 -0.84 -3.56 2.40
CA LEU A 157 0.14 -2.74 1.67
C LEU A 157 1.56 -2.89 2.24
N ILE A 158 2.04 -4.12 2.47
CA ILE A 158 3.37 -4.36 3.04
C ILE A 158 4.43 -3.77 2.12
N ALA A 159 5.29 -2.90 2.67
CA ALA A 159 6.41 -2.33 1.93
C ALA A 159 7.43 -3.41 1.56
N SER A 160 8.01 -3.30 0.38
CA SER A 160 9.09 -4.20 -0.05
C SER A 160 10.45 -3.76 0.46
N PRO A 161 11.40 -4.70 0.66
CA PRO A 161 12.79 -4.36 0.91
C PRO A 161 13.35 -3.41 -0.16
N TYR A 162 14.23 -2.51 0.25
CA TYR A 162 14.76 -1.50 -0.67
C TYR A 162 16.29 -1.58 -0.73
N PHE A 163 16.84 -1.73 -1.92
CA PHE A 163 18.29 -1.68 -2.16
C PHE A 163 18.69 -0.23 -2.44
N LEU A 164 19.57 0.34 -1.62
CA LEU A 164 20.00 1.73 -1.74
C LEU A 164 21.51 1.84 -1.60
N GLY A 165 22.22 2.13 -2.70
CA GLY A 165 23.68 2.31 -2.67
C GLY A 165 24.38 1.06 -2.15
N ASP A 166 25.00 1.12 -0.96
CA ASP A 166 25.67 0.00 -0.29
C ASP A 166 24.85 -0.61 0.87
N ILE A 167 23.58 -0.22 1.04
CA ILE A 167 22.71 -0.75 2.09
C ILE A 167 21.47 -1.45 1.53
N ILE A 168 20.89 -2.33 2.35
CA ILE A 168 19.56 -2.91 2.17
C ILE A 168 18.70 -2.45 3.35
N VAL A 169 17.55 -1.87 3.05
CA VAL A 169 16.56 -1.44 4.03
C VAL A 169 15.45 -2.48 4.07
N MET A 170 15.32 -3.16 5.19
CA MET A 170 14.31 -4.21 5.40
C MET A 170 13.18 -3.67 6.28
N PRO A 171 11.99 -3.37 5.73
CA PRO A 171 10.83 -3.04 6.54
C PRO A 171 10.31 -4.26 7.29
N THR A 172 9.97 -4.10 8.57
CA THR A 172 9.39 -5.18 9.38
C THR A 172 7.88 -5.05 9.49
N LEU A 173 7.23 -6.16 9.88
CA LEU A 173 5.80 -6.20 10.18
C LEU A 173 5.47 -5.59 11.56
N ASP A 174 6.47 -5.27 12.38
CA ASP A 174 6.34 -4.63 13.69
C ASP A 174 6.80 -3.15 13.70
N GLY A 175 6.88 -2.50 12.53
CA GLY A 175 7.01 -1.05 12.42
C GLY A 175 8.44 -0.51 12.52
N LYS A 176 9.42 -1.29 12.07
CA LYS A 176 10.84 -0.93 12.09
C LYS A 176 11.46 -1.04 10.69
N LEU A 177 12.59 -0.37 10.52
CA LEU A 177 13.48 -0.52 9.37
C LEU A 177 14.82 -1.09 9.86
N VAL A 178 15.17 -2.27 9.38
CA VAL A 178 16.48 -2.88 9.64
C VAL A 178 17.41 -2.54 8.49
N ILE A 179 18.47 -1.79 8.78
CA ILE A 179 19.45 -1.33 7.81
C ILE A 179 20.63 -2.29 7.82
N ILE A 180 20.92 -2.91 6.68
CA ILE A 180 21.98 -3.90 6.51
C ILE A 180 23.03 -3.35 5.54
N ASP A 181 24.30 -3.48 5.92
CA ASP A 181 25.45 -3.21 5.05
C ASP A 181 25.59 -4.33 4.01
N LYS A 182 25.52 -4.01 2.71
CA LYS A 182 25.67 -5.01 1.63
C LYS A 182 27.05 -5.68 1.63
N PRO A 183 28.18 -4.96 1.73
CA PRO A 183 29.50 -5.59 1.68
C PRO A 183 29.76 -6.58 2.82
N SER A 184 29.37 -6.25 4.06
CA SER A 184 29.64 -7.10 5.23
C SER A 184 28.47 -8.01 5.62
N MET A 185 27.29 -7.82 5.04
CA MET A 185 26.03 -8.50 5.41
C MET A 185 25.71 -8.39 6.91
N ARG A 186 25.96 -7.22 7.50
CA ARG A 186 25.71 -6.94 8.92
C ARG A 186 24.67 -5.85 9.09
N MET A 187 23.80 -6.01 10.08
CA MET A 187 22.90 -4.95 10.50
C MET A 187 23.72 -3.79 11.07
N ILE A 188 23.57 -2.60 10.47
CA ILE A 188 24.21 -1.35 10.88
C ILE A 188 23.33 -0.63 11.90
N ARG A 189 22.03 -0.58 11.61
CA ARG A 189 21.09 0.25 12.37
C ARG A 189 19.68 -0.34 12.33
N ASN A 190 18.93 -0.07 13.37
CA ASN A 190 17.49 -0.28 13.43
C ASN A 190 16.80 1.07 13.66
N ILE A 191 15.82 1.41 12.83
CA ILE A 191 15.05 2.66 12.93
C ILE A 191 13.60 2.29 13.24
N VAL A 192 13.08 2.76 14.38
CA VAL A 192 11.68 2.56 14.73
C VAL A 192 10.84 3.60 14.00
N VAL A 193 9.94 3.16 13.13
CA VAL A 193 8.93 4.01 12.51
C VAL A 193 7.82 4.24 13.55
N ASN A 194 7.20 3.17 14.04
CA ASN A 194 6.18 3.23 15.09
C ASN A 194 6.18 1.94 15.93
N GLY A 195 5.57 1.95 17.11
CA GLY A 195 5.57 0.85 18.09
C GLY A 195 4.19 0.32 18.47
N GLU A 196 3.15 0.58 17.67
CA GLU A 196 1.80 0.02 17.91
C GLU A 196 1.77 -1.51 17.90
N LYS A 197 0.81 -2.08 18.63
CA LYS A 197 0.68 -3.56 18.74
C LYS A 197 -0.02 -4.20 17.54
N HIS A 198 -0.89 -3.45 16.87
CA HIS A 198 -1.74 -3.96 15.79
C HIS A 198 -1.63 -3.04 14.58
N PHE A 199 -1.65 -3.62 13.37
CA PHE A 199 -1.53 -2.88 12.11
C PHE A 199 -0.33 -1.92 12.11
N ASN A 200 0.83 -2.41 12.58
CA ASN A 200 2.03 -1.60 12.72
C ASN A 200 3.10 -1.91 11.67
N ASN A 201 2.81 -2.80 10.70
CA ASN A 201 3.74 -3.08 9.62
C ASN A 201 4.06 -1.80 8.85
N VAL A 202 5.29 -1.69 8.37
CA VAL A 202 5.66 -0.63 7.45
C VAL A 202 4.88 -0.85 6.15
N ILE A 203 4.06 0.14 5.78
CA ILE A 203 3.19 0.11 4.60
C ILE A 203 3.74 0.91 3.41
N PHE A 204 4.80 1.68 3.65
CA PHE A 204 5.48 2.44 2.62
C PHE A 204 6.96 2.52 2.92
N LEU A 205 7.78 2.38 1.88
CA LEU A 205 9.21 2.63 1.90
C LEU A 205 9.62 3.04 0.49
N ASP A 206 10.21 4.23 0.36
CA ASP A 206 10.82 4.67 -0.88
C ASP A 206 11.95 5.68 -0.60
N ALA A 207 12.83 5.89 -1.56
CA ALA A 207 13.94 6.82 -1.46
C ALA A 207 14.11 7.64 -2.75
N ILE A 208 14.17 8.97 -2.59
CA ILE A 208 14.45 9.92 -3.67
C ILE A 208 15.63 10.79 -3.23
N GLY A 209 16.68 10.81 -4.05
CA GLY A 209 17.91 11.53 -3.73
C GLY A 209 18.55 11.01 -2.44
N ASN A 210 18.69 11.89 -1.44
CA ASN A 210 19.26 11.56 -0.13
C ASN A 210 18.20 11.38 0.97
N ARG A 211 16.92 11.29 0.59
CA ARG A 211 15.78 11.16 1.51
C ARG A 211 15.12 9.81 1.34
N MET A 212 14.95 9.12 2.46
CA MET A 212 14.16 7.90 2.55
C MET A 212 12.91 8.21 3.36
N VAL A 213 11.74 7.90 2.80
CA VAL A 213 10.45 8.06 3.46
C VAL A 213 9.90 6.67 3.78
N ALA A 214 9.44 6.48 5.00
CA ALA A 214 8.78 5.25 5.41
C ALA A 214 7.57 5.54 6.27
N ALA A 215 6.57 4.67 6.22
CA ALA A 215 5.35 4.88 6.99
C ALA A 215 4.78 3.58 7.56
N THR A 216 4.19 3.67 8.75
CA THR A 216 3.18 2.73 9.24
C THR A 216 1.80 3.40 9.14
N PRO A 217 0.69 2.69 9.38
CA PRO A 217 -0.65 3.28 9.45
C PRO A 217 -0.84 4.39 10.49
N LYS A 218 0.15 4.66 11.37
CA LYS A 218 0.05 5.69 12.42
C LYS A 218 1.10 6.79 12.32
N ARG A 219 2.19 6.58 11.59
CA ARG A 219 3.29 7.53 11.53
C ARG A 219 4.05 7.44 10.22
N VAL A 220 4.43 8.60 9.70
CA VAL A 220 5.39 8.76 8.61
C VAL A 220 6.72 9.25 9.19
N ILE A 221 7.82 8.73 8.68
CA ILE A 221 9.17 9.26 8.94
C ILE A 221 9.84 9.65 7.64
N SER A 222 10.65 10.70 7.70
CA SER A 222 11.59 11.09 6.65
C SER A 222 12.99 11.06 7.22
N VAL A 223 13.86 10.28 6.60
CA VAL A 223 15.21 9.99 7.05
C VAL A 223 16.20 10.56 6.05
N SER A 224 17.08 11.41 6.55
CA SER A 224 18.34 11.78 5.90
C SER A 224 19.52 11.24 6.70
N PRO A 225 20.76 11.31 6.20
CA PRO A 225 21.94 10.89 6.97
C PRO A 225 22.07 11.56 8.34
N SER A 226 21.56 12.78 8.50
CA SER A 226 21.75 13.60 9.71
C SER A 226 20.49 13.75 10.58
N VAL A 227 19.30 13.61 9.99
CA VAL A 227 18.04 13.99 10.64
C VAL A 227 16.96 12.94 10.35
N ILE A 228 16.14 12.65 11.36
CA ILE A 228 14.90 11.87 11.22
C ILE A 228 13.76 12.78 11.65
N ASN A 229 12.88 13.12 10.72
CA ASN A 229 11.64 13.84 10.99
C ASN A 229 10.48 12.85 11.05
N THR A 230 9.44 13.21 11.78
CA THR A 230 8.28 12.35 12.01
C THR A 230 6.98 13.13 11.90
N PHE A 231 5.95 12.51 11.32
CA PHE A 231 4.60 13.07 11.23
C PHE A 231 3.57 12.02 11.69
N GLU A 232 2.82 12.34 12.74
CA GLU A 232 1.76 11.46 13.27
C GLU A 232 0.47 11.68 12.47
N VAL A 233 -0.08 10.62 11.92
CA VAL A 233 -1.34 10.64 11.16
C VAL A 233 -1.92 9.24 11.09
N ASN A 234 -3.25 9.12 11.15
CA ASN A 234 -3.94 7.85 10.88
C ASN A 234 -3.91 7.58 9.36
N LEU A 235 -2.77 7.13 8.87
CA LEU A 235 -2.46 7.01 7.46
C LEU A 235 -3.29 5.89 6.82
N LYS A 236 -4.00 6.24 5.76
CA LYS A 236 -4.63 5.29 4.84
C LYS A 236 -3.65 4.91 3.73
N ASP A 237 -3.00 5.91 3.14
CA ASP A 237 -2.01 5.75 2.08
C ASP A 237 -1.15 7.02 1.94
N ILE A 238 -0.08 6.95 1.14
CA ILE A 238 0.93 7.98 0.95
C ILE A 238 1.42 7.98 -0.52
N LEU A 239 1.63 9.16 -1.08
CA LEU A 239 2.38 9.36 -2.32
C LEU A 239 3.65 10.15 -2.01
N PHE A 240 4.76 9.75 -2.63
CA PHE A 240 6.04 10.45 -2.54
C PHE A 240 6.64 10.55 -3.93
N PHE A 241 6.77 11.77 -4.43
CA PHE A 241 7.35 12.06 -5.73
C PHE A 241 8.01 13.43 -5.71
N GLU A 242 9.06 13.58 -6.50
CA GLU A 242 9.92 14.78 -6.49
C GLU A 242 10.37 15.08 -5.05
N ASP A 243 9.99 16.24 -4.51
CA ASP A 243 10.28 16.68 -3.15
C ASP A 243 9.00 16.86 -2.31
N ARG A 244 7.92 16.15 -2.65
CA ARG A 244 6.60 16.31 -2.03
C ARG A 244 6.04 15.00 -1.53
N ILE A 245 5.44 15.06 -0.34
CA ILE A 245 4.80 13.91 0.29
C ILE A 245 3.33 14.25 0.53
N PHE A 246 2.44 13.45 -0.06
CA PHE A 246 0.99 13.56 0.13
C PHE A 246 0.51 12.42 1.02
N LEU A 247 -0.17 12.78 2.10
CA LEU A 247 -0.70 11.84 3.08
C LEU A 247 -2.21 11.81 2.98
N PHE A 248 -2.77 10.62 2.79
CA PHE A 248 -4.20 10.37 2.76
C PHE A 248 -4.59 9.79 4.11
N SER A 249 -5.37 10.51 4.92
CA SER A 249 -5.76 10.07 6.25
C SER A 249 -7.04 9.23 6.24
N SER A 250 -7.24 8.47 7.32
CA SER A 250 -8.44 7.69 7.56
C SER A 250 -9.65 8.57 7.90
N GLU A 251 -9.42 9.82 8.28
CA GLU A 251 -10.44 10.84 8.58
C GLU A 251 -10.94 11.59 7.34
N GLY A 252 -10.40 11.28 6.16
CA GLY A 252 -10.73 11.95 4.91
C GLY A 252 -9.97 13.24 4.70
N GLU A 253 -8.70 13.32 5.13
CA GLU A 253 -7.84 14.48 4.87
C GLU A 253 -6.73 14.15 3.87
N VAL A 254 -6.44 15.10 2.98
CA VAL A 254 -5.26 15.05 2.10
C VAL A 254 -4.30 16.13 2.57
N ILE A 255 -3.09 15.72 2.96
CA ILE A 255 -2.08 16.58 3.58
C ILE A 255 -0.86 16.62 2.68
N LEU A 256 -0.48 17.80 2.22
CA LEU A 256 0.75 18.03 1.49
C LEU A 256 1.84 18.49 2.47
N THR A 257 2.97 17.82 2.43
CA THR A 257 4.18 18.16 3.20
C THR A 257 5.40 18.25 2.28
N ASP A 258 6.44 18.96 2.73
CA ASP A 258 7.76 18.89 2.10
C ASP A 258 8.49 17.57 2.45
N VAL A 259 9.67 17.34 1.88
CA VAL A 259 10.51 16.15 2.18
C VAL A 259 10.94 16.05 3.65
N ASP A 260 10.88 17.13 4.41
CA ASP A 260 11.18 17.16 5.83
C ASP A 260 9.95 16.91 6.71
N LEU A 261 8.79 16.61 6.09
CA LEU A 261 7.49 16.43 6.73
C LEU A 261 6.94 17.69 7.40
N ASN A 262 7.35 18.88 6.96
CA ASN A 262 6.67 20.11 7.35
C ASN A 262 5.37 20.22 6.54
N GLU A 263 4.24 20.37 7.23
CA GLU A 263 2.94 20.57 6.58
C GLU A 263 2.90 21.89 5.82
N ILE A 264 2.58 21.80 4.52
CA ILE A 264 2.40 22.94 3.63
C ILE A 264 0.91 23.28 3.56
N LYS A 265 0.06 22.26 3.32
CA LYS A 265 -1.38 22.46 3.14
C LYS A 265 -2.19 21.21 3.43
N ARG A 266 -3.47 21.40 3.76
CA ARG A 266 -4.43 20.33 4.06
C ARG A 266 -5.79 20.61 3.44
N LEU A 267 -6.35 19.61 2.78
CA LEU A 267 -7.75 19.58 2.34
C LEU A 267 -8.53 18.55 3.15
N LYS A 268 -9.80 18.85 3.43
CA LYS A 268 -10.69 17.98 4.21
C LYS A 268 -11.87 17.56 3.35
N PHE A 269 -12.07 16.26 3.28
CA PHE A 269 -13.20 15.56 2.67
C PHE A 269 -13.87 14.75 3.79
N PRO A 270 -14.75 15.37 4.60
CA PRO A 270 -15.27 14.74 5.81
C PRO A 270 -15.85 13.36 5.52
N PHE A 271 -15.40 12.36 6.29
CA PHE A 271 -15.83 10.96 6.17
C PHE A 271 -15.45 10.26 4.85
N ALA A 272 -14.56 10.85 4.04
CA ALA A 272 -14.06 10.21 2.83
C ALA A 272 -13.18 9.01 3.18
N HIS A 273 -13.46 7.88 2.55
CA HIS A 273 -12.62 6.70 2.64
C HIS A 273 -11.83 6.57 1.35
N PHE A 274 -10.57 7.03 1.40
CA PHE A 274 -9.69 7.00 0.24
C PHE A 274 -9.24 5.58 -0.12
N SER A 275 -9.11 5.34 -1.41
CA SER A 275 -8.59 4.11 -2.00
C SER A 275 -7.77 4.44 -3.25
N ALA A 276 -6.65 3.73 -3.43
CA ALA A 276 -5.80 3.82 -4.62
C ALA A 276 -5.51 5.28 -5.04
N PRO A 277 -4.87 6.09 -4.18
CA PRO A 277 -4.37 7.38 -4.62
C PRO A 277 -3.23 7.19 -5.64
N ASN A 278 -3.16 8.09 -6.60
CA ASN A 278 -2.15 8.09 -7.65
C ASN A 278 -1.79 9.51 -8.08
N HIS A 279 -0.61 9.67 -8.67
CA HIS A 279 -0.17 10.91 -9.29
C HIS A 279 -0.10 10.71 -10.81
N GLY A 280 -0.81 11.58 -11.53
CA GLY A 280 -0.66 11.75 -12.98
C GLY A 280 -0.39 13.23 -13.24
N ARG A 281 -1.29 13.90 -13.98
CA ARG A 281 -1.24 15.37 -14.12
C ARG A 281 -1.69 16.13 -12.87
N LYS A 282 -2.46 15.46 -12.03
CA LYS A 282 -3.02 15.91 -10.75
C LYS A 282 -2.89 14.77 -9.74
N ILE A 283 -3.13 15.05 -8.47
CA ILE A 283 -3.39 14.01 -7.48
C ILE A 283 -4.78 13.44 -7.71
N ASN A 284 -4.87 12.14 -7.95
CA ASN A 284 -6.13 11.46 -8.20
C ASN A 284 -6.37 10.40 -7.13
N VAL A 285 -7.59 10.30 -6.60
CA VAL A 285 -7.91 9.30 -5.58
C VAL A 285 -9.37 8.88 -5.67
N LEU A 286 -9.63 7.59 -5.44
CA LEU A 286 -11.00 7.08 -5.34
C LEU A 286 -11.53 7.26 -3.92
N GLU A 287 -12.81 7.58 -3.81
CA GLU A 287 -13.58 7.48 -2.58
C GLU A 287 -14.57 6.32 -2.71
N THR A 288 -14.59 5.46 -1.69
CA THR A 288 -15.29 4.16 -1.74
C THR A 288 -16.80 4.23 -1.98
N GLN A 289 -17.46 5.35 -1.70
CA GLN A 289 -18.90 5.52 -1.90
C GLN A 289 -19.30 5.90 -3.33
N GLY A 290 -18.35 5.96 -4.25
CA GLY A 290 -18.63 6.13 -5.68
C GLY A 290 -18.18 7.48 -6.22
N TYR A 291 -17.10 8.03 -5.69
CA TYR A 291 -16.51 9.27 -6.22
C TYR A 291 -15.05 9.10 -6.62
N PHE A 292 -14.63 9.92 -7.57
CA PHE A 292 -13.27 10.12 -7.99
C PHE A 292 -12.90 11.59 -7.75
N LEU A 293 -11.83 11.83 -7.01
CA LEU A 293 -11.36 13.15 -6.66
C LEU A 293 -10.11 13.44 -7.49
N SER A 294 -10.12 14.55 -8.22
CA SER A 294 -8.95 15.08 -8.93
C SER A 294 -8.54 16.40 -8.28
N ILE A 295 -7.34 16.43 -7.70
CA ILE A 295 -6.89 17.46 -6.77
C ILE A 295 -5.62 18.09 -7.33
N GLU A 296 -5.54 19.42 -7.36
CA GLU A 296 -4.33 20.12 -7.80
C GLU A 296 -3.13 19.74 -6.92
N ASP A 297 -1.93 19.64 -7.49
CA ASP A 297 -0.75 19.18 -6.75
C ASP A 297 -0.29 20.13 -5.63
N ASP A 298 -0.73 21.39 -5.64
CA ASP A 298 -0.51 22.34 -4.55
C ASP A 298 -1.68 22.39 -3.55
N LEU A 299 -2.65 21.49 -3.73
CA LEU A 299 -3.93 21.44 -3.03
C LEU A 299 -4.72 22.76 -3.10
N SER A 300 -4.55 23.58 -4.15
CA SER A 300 -5.30 24.84 -4.38
C SER A 300 -6.78 24.64 -4.64
N GLY A 301 -7.15 23.53 -5.26
CA GLY A 301 -8.53 23.18 -5.56
C GLY A 301 -8.67 21.69 -5.88
N TYR A 302 -9.90 21.27 -6.10
CA TYR A 302 -10.23 19.92 -6.50
C TYR A 302 -11.53 19.89 -7.31
N GLU A 303 -11.73 18.79 -8.02
CA GLU A 303 -12.93 18.45 -8.76
C GLU A 303 -13.37 17.05 -8.34
N VAL A 304 -14.69 16.85 -8.23
CA VAL A 304 -15.27 15.57 -7.87
C VAL A 304 -16.11 15.04 -9.03
N PHE A 305 -15.94 13.77 -9.32
CA PHE A 305 -16.69 13.06 -10.36
C PHE A 305 -17.37 11.83 -9.74
N GLU A 306 -18.60 11.55 -10.14
CA GLU A 306 -19.23 10.25 -9.86
C GLU A 306 -18.56 9.15 -10.68
N ILE A 307 -18.33 7.98 -10.09
CA ILE A 307 -17.88 6.77 -10.78
C ILE A 307 -19.01 5.75 -10.89
N PRO A 308 -18.95 4.79 -11.83
CA PRO A 308 -20.09 3.92 -12.16
C PRO A 308 -20.59 3.03 -11.01
N SER A 309 -19.76 2.80 -10.00
CA SER A 309 -20.10 1.94 -8.87
C SER A 309 -19.27 2.27 -7.62
N LYS A 310 -19.79 1.88 -6.46
CA LYS A 310 -19.05 1.90 -5.20
C LYS A 310 -17.87 0.94 -5.25
N ILE A 311 -16.76 1.32 -4.63
CA ILE A 311 -15.57 0.48 -4.54
C ILE A 311 -15.73 -0.49 -3.36
N LYS A 312 -15.93 -1.77 -3.67
CA LYS A 312 -16.07 -2.85 -2.67
C LYS A 312 -14.84 -3.76 -2.62
N GLU A 313 -14.23 -3.97 -3.78
CA GLU A 313 -13.03 -4.77 -3.94
C GLU A 313 -11.77 -3.90 -3.86
N PRO A 314 -10.59 -4.49 -3.61
CA PRO A 314 -9.34 -3.74 -3.63
C PRO A 314 -9.13 -3.02 -4.96
N ALA A 315 -8.86 -1.72 -4.90
CA ALA A 315 -8.39 -0.93 -6.03
C ALA A 315 -6.87 -0.81 -5.96
N PHE A 316 -6.21 -0.69 -7.11
CA PHE A 316 -4.76 -0.61 -7.21
C PHE A 316 -4.34 0.57 -8.09
N SER A 317 -3.36 1.35 -7.64
CA SER A 317 -2.76 2.43 -8.42
C SER A 317 -1.39 2.02 -8.91
N ALA A 318 -1.14 2.19 -10.21
CA ALA A 318 0.13 1.87 -10.83
C ALA A 318 0.29 2.61 -12.16
N GLY A 319 1.51 3.09 -12.42
CA GLY A 319 1.75 4.07 -13.48
C GLY A 319 0.75 5.23 -13.36
N GLU A 320 0.23 5.72 -14.49
CA GLU A 320 -0.83 6.73 -14.53
C GLU A 320 -2.24 6.10 -14.63
N LYS A 321 -2.46 4.98 -13.93
CA LYS A 321 -3.73 4.24 -13.98
C LYS A 321 -4.25 3.90 -12.59
N ILE A 322 -5.57 3.84 -12.46
CA ILE A 322 -6.25 3.31 -11.28
C ILE A 322 -7.13 2.14 -11.71
N PHE A 323 -6.78 0.95 -11.22
CA PHE A 323 -7.45 -0.30 -11.52
C PHE A 323 -8.52 -0.60 -10.47
N VAL A 324 -9.72 -0.94 -10.94
CA VAL A 324 -10.89 -1.28 -10.11
C VAL A 324 -11.61 -2.45 -10.77
N ASP A 325 -11.85 -3.50 -9.98
CA ASP A 325 -12.49 -4.73 -10.47
C ASP A 325 -11.76 -5.28 -11.72
N ASP A 326 -12.44 -5.40 -12.86
CA ASP A 326 -11.91 -5.83 -14.14
C ASP A 326 -11.68 -4.67 -15.12
N SER A 327 -11.54 -3.44 -14.61
CA SER A 327 -11.43 -2.22 -15.42
C SER A 327 -10.39 -1.23 -14.87
N TYR A 328 -10.06 -0.18 -15.62
CA TYR A 328 -9.22 0.93 -15.13
C TYR A 328 -9.56 2.31 -15.69
N LEU A 329 -9.19 3.34 -14.92
CA LEU A 329 -9.14 4.74 -15.33
C LEU A 329 -7.71 5.10 -15.76
N ASP A 330 -7.58 5.84 -16.85
CA ASP A 330 -6.32 6.48 -17.28
C ASP A 330 -6.28 7.92 -16.75
N LEU A 331 -5.12 8.38 -16.30
CA LEU A 331 -4.92 9.68 -15.65
C LEU A 331 -4.20 10.71 -16.54
N ASN A 332 -4.00 10.39 -17.83
CA ASN A 332 -3.36 11.25 -18.85
C ASN A 332 -4.21 12.43 -19.34
#